data_AF-A0A2H6EPI4-F1
#
_entry.id   AF-A0A2H6EPI4-F1
#
_cell.length_a   1.000
_cell.length_b   1.000
_cell.length_c   1.000
_cell.angle_alpha   90.00
_cell.angle_beta   90.00
_cell.angle_gamma   90.00
#
_symmetry.space_group_name_H-M   'P 1'
#
loop_
_entity.id
_entity.type
_entity.pdbx_description
1 polymer ?
#
loop_
_entity_poly.entity_id
_entity_poly.type
_entity_poly.pdbx_seq_one_letter_code
_entity_poly.pdbx_strand_id
1 'polypeptide(L)' 'MSQNGMRYTWTREEVDQKLQGIMKNIHKTCVDMADRFGMPGNYVAGANIGGFLKVADAMMDQGVV' A
#
# COMPACT_ATOMS: atom_id res chain seq x y z
N MET A 1 -1.68 -13.84 4.84
CA MET A 1 -0.34 -14.45 4.64
C MET A 1 -0.39 -15.37 3.43
N SER A 2 0.19 -14.97 2.29
CA SER A 2 -0.02 -15.64 0.99
C SER A 2 0.58 -17.05 0.90
N GLN A 3 1.84 -17.25 1.32
CA GLN A 3 2.50 -18.56 1.27
C GLN A 3 1.73 -19.63 2.06
N ASN A 4 1.27 -19.31 3.28
CA ASN A 4 0.45 -20.20 4.09
C ASN A 4 -0.89 -20.53 3.42
N GLY A 5 -1.54 -19.54 2.80
CA GLY A 5 -2.81 -19.73 2.08
C GLY A 5 -2.67 -20.64 0.86
N MET A 6 -1.51 -20.59 0.18
CA MET A 6 -1.20 -21.43 -0.97
C MET A 6 -0.59 -22.79 -0.59
N ARG A 7 -0.19 -22.98 0.67
CA ARG A 7 0.62 -24.12 1.13
C ARG A 7 1.88 -24.33 0.27
N TYR A 8 2.48 -23.22 -0.17
CA TYR A 8 3.63 -23.19 -1.05
C TYR A 8 4.65 -22.17 -0.55
N THR A 9 5.93 -22.56 -0.57
CA THR A 9 7.05 -21.71 -0.14
C THR A 9 7.75 -21.13 -1.35
N TRP A 10 7.86 -19.81 -1.38
CA TRP A 10 8.64 -19.08 -2.38
C TRP A 10 10.14 -19.20 -2.12
N THR A 11 10.91 -19.11 -3.19
CA THR A 11 12.36 -18.90 -3.11
C THR A 11 12.67 -17.53 -2.49
N ARG A 12 13.89 -17.36 -2.01
CA ARG A 12 14.37 -16.08 -1.46
C ARG A 12 14.28 -14.97 -2.51
N GLU A 13 14.63 -15.28 -3.75
CA GLU A 13 14.66 -14.35 -4.88
C GLU A 13 13.24 -13.87 -5.22
N GLU A 14 12.25 -14.77 -5.21
CA GLU A 14 10.85 -14.39 -5.41
C GLU A 14 10.31 -13.51 -4.28
N VAL A 15 10.68 -13.80 -3.03
CA VAL A 15 10.32 -12.95 -1.88
C VAL A 15 10.91 -11.55 -2.05
N ASP A 16 12.19 -11.45 -2.43
CA ASP A 16 12.88 -10.18 -2.62
C ASP A 16 12.26 -9.36 -3.76
N GLN A 17 11.98 -9.98 -4.91
CA GLN A 17 11.32 -9.30 -6.03
C GLN A 17 9.94 -8.75 -5.64
N LYS A 18 9.15 -9.53 -4.89
CA LYS A 18 7.85 -9.08 -4.38
C LYS A 18 8.00 -7.92 -3.40
N LEU A 19 8.98 -7.99 -2.49
CA LEU A 19 9.28 -6.91 -1.56
C LEU A 19 9.66 -5.62 -2.30
N GLN A 20 10.56 -5.69 -3.27
CA GLN A 20 10.93 -4.54 -4.09
C GLN A 20 9.72 -3.92 -4.81
N GLY A 21 8.82 -4.76 -5.34
CA GLY A 21 7.56 -4.30 -5.94
C GLY A 21 6.66 -3.58 -4.95
N ILE A 22 6.49 -4.13 -3.74
CA ILE A 22 5.71 -3.50 -2.66
C ILE A 22 6.30 -2.14 -2.28
N MET A 23 7.63 -2.04 -2.11
CA MET A 23 8.28 -0.79 -1.75
C MET A 23 8.13 0.29 -2.83
N LYS A 24 8.23 -0.08 -4.11
CA LYS A 24 7.94 0.85 -5.23
C LYS A 24 6.51 1.36 -5.20
N ASN A 25 5.55 0.48 -4.91
CA ASN A 25 4.14 0.87 -4.82
C ASN A 25 3.86 1.79 -3.62
N ILE A 26 4.51 1.54 -2.47
CA ILE A 26 4.43 2.43 -1.30
C ILE A 26 4.96 3.81 -1.65
N HIS A 27 6.17 3.89 -2.23
CA HIS A 27 6.76 5.16 -2.68
C HIS A 27 5.83 5.91 -3.65
N LYS A 28 5.33 5.21 -4.68
CA LYS A 28 4.39 5.77 -5.66
C LYS A 28 3.14 6.33 -4.98
N THR A 29 2.57 5.60 -4.02
CA THR A 29 1.40 6.04 -3.26
C THR A 29 1.69 7.32 -2.49
N CYS A 30 2.83 7.40 -1.79
CA CYS A 30 3.20 8.59 -1.03
C CYS A 30 3.33 9.82 -1.93
N VAL A 31 4.03 9.70 -3.06
CA VAL A 31 4.24 10.83 -3.98
C VAL A 31 2.91 11.24 -4.62
N ASP A 32 2.18 10.28 -5.21
CA ASP A 32 0.92 10.56 -5.93
C ASP A 32 -0.13 11.19 -5.00
N MET A 33 -0.24 10.73 -3.74
CA MET A 33 -1.19 11.29 -2.77
C MET A 33 -0.75 12.65 -2.25
N ALA A 34 0.54 12.83 -1.97
CA ALA A 34 1.06 14.12 -1.52
C ALA A 34 0.84 15.19 -2.60
N ASP A 35 1.11 14.87 -3.87
CA ASP A 35 0.88 15.76 -5.01
C ASP A 35 -0.61 16.07 -5.19
N ARG A 36 -1.48 15.04 -5.16
CA ARG A 36 -2.93 15.19 -5.33
C ARG A 36 -3.56 16.13 -4.29
N PHE A 37 -3.02 16.16 -3.08
CA PHE A 37 -3.53 16.98 -1.98
C PHE A 37 -2.71 18.26 -1.73
N GLY A 38 -1.90 18.68 -2.72
CA GLY A 38 -1.22 19.98 -2.69
C GLY A 38 -0.03 20.05 -1.72
N MET A 39 0.54 18.91 -1.34
CA MET A 39 1.71 18.81 -0.46
C MET A 39 2.88 18.07 -1.15
N PRO A 40 3.29 18.45 -2.36
CA PRO A 40 4.23 17.67 -3.16
C PRO A 40 5.54 17.39 -2.42
N GLY A 41 6.02 16.15 -2.53
CA GLY A 41 7.23 15.68 -1.84
C GLY A 41 7.06 15.38 -0.33
N ASN A 42 5.90 15.67 0.28
CA ASN A 42 5.65 15.34 1.69
C ASN A 42 5.22 13.87 1.85
N TYR A 43 6.19 12.98 2.06
CA TYR A 43 5.95 11.54 2.26
C TYR A 43 5.05 11.21 3.45
N VAL A 44 5.18 11.97 4.55
CA VAL A 44 4.39 11.70 5.76
C VAL A 44 2.91 11.99 5.48
N ALA A 45 2.62 13.12 4.84
CA ALA A 45 1.27 13.45 4.40
C ALA A 45 0.74 12.42 3.39
N GLY A 46 1.51 12.12 2.35
CA GLY A 46 1.12 11.14 1.33
C GLY A 46 0.84 9.74 1.87
N ALA A 47 1.69 9.25 2.79
CA ALA A 47 1.52 7.96 3.44
C ALA A 47 0.24 7.92 4.29
N ASN A 48 0.02 8.95 5.11
CA ASN A 48 -1.17 9.04 5.96
C ASN A 48 -2.45 9.14 5.12
N ILE A 49 -2.47 9.98 4.09
CA ILE A 49 -3.63 10.15 3.20
C ILE A 49 -3.92 8.86 2.45
N GLY A 50 -2.92 8.24 1.81
CA GLY A 50 -3.11 7.01 1.03
C GLY A 50 -3.54 5.83 1.89
N GLY A 51 -2.96 5.68 3.07
CA GLY A 51 -3.37 4.66 4.04
C GLY A 51 -4.78 4.87 4.56
N PHE A 52 -5.13 6.11 4.91
CA PHE A 52 -6.46 6.47 5.41
C PHE A 52 -7.55 6.23 4.36
N LEU A 53 -7.38 6.75 3.14
CA LEU A 53 -8.38 6.61 2.07
C LEU A 53 -8.70 5.14 1.78
N LYS A 54 -7.67 4.29 1.69
CA LYS A 54 -7.88 2.85 1.46
C LYS A 54 -8.78 2.20 2.52
N VAL A 55 -8.62 2.58 3.78
CA VAL A 55 -9.44 2.05 4.89
C VAL A 55 -10.82 2.70 4.89
N ALA A 56 -10.90 4.02 4.74
CA ALA A 56 -12.15 4.76 4.74
C ALA A 56 -13.07 4.30 3.61
N ASP A 57 -12.55 4.14 2.39
CA ASP A 57 -13.30 3.64 1.23
C ASP A 57 -13.85 2.24 1.51
N ALA A 58 -13.02 1.33 2.04
CA ALA A 58 -13.44 -0.02 2.40
C ALA A 58 -14.48 -0.06 3.52
N MET A 59 -14.41 0.86 4.50
CA MET A 59 -15.42 1.00 5.55
C MET A 59 -16.75 1.50 4.99
N MET A 60 -16.72 2.46 4.07
CA MET A 60 -17.92 2.96 3.40
C MET A 60 -18.58 1.87 2.55
N ASP A 61 -17.79 1.07 1.83
CA ASP A 61 -18.27 -0.05 1.03
C ASP A 61 -18.92 -1.16 1.87
N GLN A 62 -18.41 -1.40 3.08
CA GLN A 62 -18.95 -2.41 4.00
C GLN A 62 -20.16 -1.92 4.81
N GLY A 63 -20.41 -0.61 4.81
CA GLY A 63 -21.53 0.00 5.54
C GLY A 63 -21.35 -0.01 7.07
N VAL A 64 -22.43 0.29 7.78
CA VAL A 64 -22.44 0.23 9.25
C VAL A 64 -22.68 -1.21 9.69
N VAL A 65 -21.63 -1.86 10.20
CA VAL A 65 -21.61 -3.24 10.69
C VAL A 65 -21.33 -3.32 12.18
#